data_AF-A0A2J7ZN81-F1
#
_entry.id   AF-A0A2J7ZN81-F1
#
_cell.length_a   1.000
_cell.length_b   1.000
_cell.length_c   1.000
_cell.angle_alpha   90.00
_cell.angle_beta   90.00
_cell.angle_gamma   90.00
#
_symmetry.space_group_name_H-M   'P 1'
#
loop_
_entity.id
_entity.type
_entity.pdbx_description
1 polymer ?
#
loop_
_entity_poly.entity_id
_entity_poly.type
_entity_poly.pdbx_seq_one_letter_code
_entity_poly.pdbx_strand_id
1 'polypeptide(L)' 'MAEEAVQHVFIKYASIGKTGITLTNASLDGSKFAKLCRESKLVAGALTAMDVEGIFLRVTKGTSRINYEGSLPALQDTAD' A
#
# COMPACT_ATOMS: atom_id res chain seq x y z
N MET A 1 0.57 -1.14 -17.65
CA MET A 1 -0.38 -0.05 -17.35
C MET A 1 -0.88 -0.07 -15.90
N ALA A 2 -1.46 -1.17 -15.37
CA ALA A 2 -1.92 -1.18 -13.97
C ALA A 2 -0.77 -1.12 -12.94
N GLU A 3 0.31 -1.86 -13.16
CA GLU A 3 1.50 -1.84 -12.30
C GLU A 3 2.17 -0.46 -12.22
N GLU A 4 2.29 0.25 -13.34
CA GLU A 4 2.88 1.60 -13.36
C GLU A 4 2.04 2.61 -12.58
N ALA A 5 0.70 2.52 -12.67
CA ALA A 5 -0.20 3.35 -11.89
C ALA A 5 -0.04 3.09 -10.39
N VAL A 6 0.08 1.82 -10.00
CA VAL A 6 0.33 1.41 -8.62
C VAL A 6 1.67 1.94 -8.12
N GLN A 7 2.75 1.83 -8.90
CA GLN A 7 4.07 2.37 -8.56
C GLN A 7 4.02 3.87 -8.31
N HIS A 8 3.38 4.61 -9.23
CA HIS A 8 3.31 6.05 -9.17
C HIS A 8 2.51 6.53 -7.95
N VAL A 9 1.39 5.84 -7.65
CA VAL A 9 0.59 6.09 -6.46
C VAL A 9 1.38 5.73 -5.20
N PHE A 10 2.04 4.58 -5.16
CA PHE A 10 2.83 4.13 -4.01
C PHE A 10 3.95 5.13 -3.66
N ILE A 11 4.73 5.57 -4.64
CA ILE A 11 5.79 6.58 -4.46
C ILE A 11 5.19 7.90 -3.96
N LYS A 12 4.04 8.32 -4.50
CA LYS A 12 3.35 9.55 -4.07
C LYS A 12 2.98 9.48 -2.58
N TYR A 13 2.41 8.37 -2.11
CA TYR A 13 2.07 8.19 -0.69
C TYR A 13 3.31 7.99 0.20
N ALA A 14 4.35 7.31 -0.30
CA ALA A 14 5.60 7.11 0.44
C ALA A 14 6.34 8.43 0.63
N SER A 15 6.27 9.32 -0.36
CA SER A 15 6.82 10.68 -0.33
C SER A 15 6.05 11.65 0.57
N ILE A 16 4.88 11.27 1.11
CA ILE A 16 4.16 12.11 2.07
C ILE A 16 5.02 12.26 3.33
N GLY A 17 5.54 13.46 3.55
CA GLY A 17 6.42 13.81 4.67
C GLY A 17 7.90 13.45 4.48
N LYS A 18 8.31 12.98 3.30
CA LYS A 18 9.71 12.72 2.95
C LYS A 18 10.02 13.12 1.51
N THR A 19 11.07 13.90 1.31
CA THR A 19 11.58 14.26 -0.03
C THR A 19 12.65 13.27 -0.50
N GLY A 20 12.71 13.01 -1.81
CA GLY A 20 13.72 12.12 -2.41
C GLY A 20 13.43 10.62 -2.30
N ILE A 21 12.16 10.23 -2.13
CA ILE A 21 11.77 8.82 -2.14
C ILE A 21 11.76 8.29 -3.57
N THR A 22 12.52 7.22 -3.80
CA THR A 22 12.50 6.41 -5.02
C THR A 22 11.77 5.10 -4.77
N LEU A 23 11.35 4.37 -5.81
CA LEU A 23 10.67 3.07 -5.68
C LEU A 23 11.42 2.10 -4.76
N THR A 24 12.75 2.07 -4.85
CA THR A 24 13.64 1.21 -4.05
C THR A 24 13.68 1.57 -2.56
N ASN A 25 13.39 2.82 -2.21
CA ASN A 25 13.39 3.30 -0.82
C ASN A 25 11.98 3.71 -0.35
N ALA A 26 10.97 3.46 -1.19
CA ALA A 26 9.59 3.78 -0.92
C ALA A 26 9.07 2.76 0.10
N SER A 27 8.63 3.29 1.24
CA SER A 27 8.02 2.53 2.31
C SER A 27 6.74 3.21 2.74
N LEU A 28 5.67 2.43 2.88
CA LEU A 28 4.40 2.87 3.44
C LEU A 28 4.24 2.31 4.84
N ASP A 29 3.74 3.14 5.76
CA ASP A 29 3.27 2.72 7.06
C ASP A 29 1.79 2.29 6.96
N GLY A 30 1.28 1.51 7.91
CA GLY A 30 -0.08 0.96 7.86
C GLY A 30 -1.17 2.02 7.63
N SER A 31 -1.02 3.20 8.24
CA SER A 31 -1.94 4.32 8.05
C SER A 31 -1.92 4.91 6.63
N LYS A 32 -0.75 4.93 5.97
CA LYS A 32 -0.60 5.42 4.59
C LYS A 32 -1.16 4.40 3.60
N PHE A 33 -0.90 3.12 3.85
CA PHE A 33 -1.45 2.01 3.06
C PHE A 33 -2.98 1.97 3.13
N ALA A 34 -3.55 2.07 4.34
CA ALA A 34 -5.00 2.16 4.52
C ALA A 34 -5.62 3.36 3.79
N LYS A 35 -4.94 4.53 3.82
CA LYS A 35 -5.34 5.71 3.03
C LYS A 35 -5.33 5.44 1.54
N LEU A 36 -4.26 4.83 1.03
CA LEU A 36 -4.11 4.47 -0.38
C LEU A 36 -5.22 3.53 -0.83
N CYS A 37 -5.51 2.47 -0.08
CA CYS A 37 -6.60 1.55 -0.39
C CYS A 37 -7.96 2.27 -0.40
N ARG A 38 -8.19 3.15 0.59
CA ARG A 38 -9.45 3.90 0.73
C ARG A 38 -9.66 4.91 -0.41
N GLU A 39 -8.62 5.66 -0.78
CA GLU A 39 -8.69 6.65 -1.87
C GLU A 39 -8.70 6.00 -3.25
N SER A 40 -8.03 4.86 -3.41
CA SER A 40 -8.08 4.07 -4.65
C SER A 40 -9.41 3.31 -4.82
N LYS A 41 -10.35 3.47 -3.88
CA LYS A 41 -11.64 2.76 -3.83
C LYS A 41 -11.52 1.22 -3.82
N LEU A 42 -10.34 0.68 -3.52
CA LEU A 42 -10.12 -0.76 -3.28
C LEU A 42 -11.00 -1.26 -2.10
N VAL A 43 -11.28 -0.37 -1.14
CA VAL A 43 -12.08 -0.63 0.08
C VAL A 43 -13.57 -0.29 -0.11
N ALA A 44 -14.00 0.11 -1.32
CA ALA A 44 -15.35 0.65 -1.52
C ALA A 44 -16.41 -0.41 -1.89
N GLY A 45 -16.05 -1.69 -1.98
CA GLY A 45 -16.96 -2.76 -2.43
C GLY A 45 -16.94 -4.02 -1.57
N ALA A 46 -15.80 -4.72 -1.52
CA ALA A 46 -15.68 -6.04 -0.89
C ALA A 46 -14.78 -6.07 0.36
N LEU A 47 -13.79 -5.18 0.45
CA LEU A 47 -12.83 -5.16 1.55
C LEU A 47 -13.20 -4.12 2.59
N THR A 48 -13.19 -4.52 3.86
CA THR A 48 -13.34 -3.57 4.98
C THR A 48 -11.99 -2.99 5.38
N ALA A 49 -12.02 -1.90 6.16
CA ALA A 49 -10.79 -1.36 6.75
C ALA A 49 -10.02 -2.40 7.58
N MET A 50 -10.73 -3.34 8.21
CA MET A 50 -10.15 -4.44 8.97
C MET A 50 -9.46 -5.47 8.08
N ASP A 51 -10.04 -5.77 6.90
CA ASP A 51 -9.39 -6.66 5.92
C ASP A 51 -8.09 -6.04 5.39
N VAL A 52 -8.11 -4.76 5.05
CA VAL A 52 -6.91 -4.02 4.60
C VAL A 52 -5.82 -4.06 5.65
N GLU A 53 -6.19 -3.86 6.92
CA GLU A 53 -5.25 -3.91 8.04
C GLU A 53 -4.70 -5.33 8.26
N GLY A 54 -5.54 -6.36 8.10
CA GLY A 54 -5.14 -7.77 8.13
C GLY A 54 -4.22 -8.19 6.99
N ILE A 55 -4.48 -7.71 5.77
CA ILE A 55 -3.60 -7.91 4.60
C ILE A 55 -2.25 -7.21 4.85
N PHE A 56 -2.28 -5.95 5.29
CA PHE A 56 -1.06 -5.22 5.65
C PHE A 56 -0.25 -5.97 6.71
N LEU A 57 -0.89 -6.43 7.78
CA LEU A 57 -0.22 -7.15 8.87
C LEU A 57 0.38 -8.49 8.43
N ARG A 58 -0.35 -9.24 7.58
CA ARG A 58 0.14 -10.51 6.99
C ARG A 58 1.41 -10.28 6.18
N VAL A 59 1.44 -9.19 5.43
CA VAL A 59 2.52 -8.90 4.49
C VAL A 59 3.72 -8.25 5.18
N THR A 60 3.50 -7.38 6.15
CA THR A 60 4.61 -6.82 6.94
C THR A 60 5.13 -7.78 8.00
N LYS A 61 4.48 -8.92 8.23
CA LYS A 61 4.81 -9.90 9.28
C LYS A 61 5.04 -9.23 10.65
N GLY A 62 4.26 -8.18 10.96
CA GLY A 62 4.39 -7.41 12.20
C GLY A 62 5.35 -6.20 12.14
N THR A 63 5.90 -5.88 10.97
CA THR A 63 6.72 -4.67 10.79
C THR A 63 5.82 -3.45 10.57
N SER A 64 6.17 -2.28 11.11
CA SER A 64 5.37 -1.06 10.93
C SER A 64 5.43 -0.45 9.53
N ARG A 65 6.24 -1.02 8.61
CA ARG A 65 6.48 -0.50 7.26
C ARG A 65 6.50 -1.61 6.23
N ILE A 66 6.00 -1.30 5.04
CA ILE A 66 6.00 -2.15 3.86
C ILE A 66 6.74 -1.45 2.72
N ASN A 67 7.64 -2.16 2.05
CA ASN A 67 8.29 -1.66 0.83
C ASN A 67 7.46 -2.01 -0.41
N TYR A 68 7.80 -1.42 -1.56
CA TYR A 68 7.08 -1.70 -2.80
C TYR A 68 6.97 -3.20 -3.12
N GLU A 69 8.06 -3.96 -3.00
CA GLU A 69 8.07 -5.41 -3.23
C GLU A 69 7.14 -6.18 -2.28
N GLY A 70 7.04 -5.74 -1.02
CA GLY A 70 6.09 -6.29 -0.07
C GLY A 70 4.66 -5.88 -0.41
N SER A 71 4.43 -4.66 -0.90
CA SER A 71 3.08 -4.16 -1.16
C SER A 71 2.39 -4.80 -2.37
N LEU A 72 3.15 -5.40 -3.29
CA LEU A 72 2.61 -6.11 -4.46
C LEU A 72 1.65 -7.25 -4.08
N PRO A 73 2.07 -8.26 -3.27
CA PRO A 73 1.16 -9.32 -2.87
C PRO A 73 -0.01 -8.79 -2.03
N ALA A 74 0.18 -7.71 -1.26
CA ALA A 74 -0.91 -7.07 -0.53
C ALA A 74 -1.98 -6.55 -1.48
N LEU A 75 -1.57 -5.77 -2.48
CA LEU A 75 -2.47 -5.17 -3.46
C LEU A 75 -3.14 -6.21 -4.35
N GLN A 76 -2.44 -7.31 -4.66
CA GLN A 76 -3.01 -8.43 -5.39
C GLN A 76 -4.08 -9.16 -4.58
N ASP A 77 -3.86 -9.40 -3.28
CA ASP A 77 -4.89 -9.95 -2.35
C ASP A 77 -6.07 -8.98 -2.16
N THR A 78 -5.87 -7.69 -2.41
CA THR A 78 -6.91 -6.64 -2.31
C THR A 78 -7.66 -6.42 -3.63
N ALA A 79 -7.18 -6.99 -4.75
CA ALA A 79 -7.74 -6.78 -6.09
C ALA A 79 -8.46 -8.03 -6.65
N ASP A 80 -8.37 -9.17 -5.96
CA ASP A 80 -9.14 -10.40 -6.21
C ASP A 80 -10.51 -10.33 -5.51
#